data_AF-A0A970UIM2-F1
#
_entry.id   AF-A0A970UIM2-F1
#
_cell.length_a   1.000
_cell.length_b   1.000
_cell.length_c   1.000
_cell.angle_alpha   90.00
_cell.angle_beta   90.00
_cell.angle_gamma   90.00
#
_symmetry.space_group_name_H-M   'P 1'
#
loop_
_entity.id
_entity.type
_entity.pdbx_description
1 polymer ?
#
loop_
_entity_poly.entity_id
_entity_poly.type
_entity_poly.pdbx_seq_one_letter_code
_entity_poly.pdbx_strand_id
1 'polypeptide(L)'
;MLTIANQYYTLSVDPDHGAKISSLKFRPKDLELLVTSPQISRSLMKDKWPMDFTLADSYGFDEMFPTIDIDDCTVLPWGPVRFPDHGDVWSLPWVCSQSDDMIYSEVIGTSFPYKLQRTVTCKNSGIRLDYVLTNLCATSVSVIWAAHMLFVLCEGTHIELPDELSSFINAYDGGIFGDYGKLIRKQDSLFGRHEKFDMHSGLCGKWYTAQKLRQGWVKVVHPKEKVSTIISFSPQEVPYLGVWINEGGWNDQHALGIEPAKAAMDSPSKARQFGMEHILKGYSTETWSLSISSSCIA
;
A
#
# COMPACT_ATOMS: atom_id res chain seq x y z
N MET A 1 -9.26 -17.64 -6.66
CA MET A 1 -8.40 -17.55 -5.46
C MET A 1 -7.25 -18.54 -5.56
N LEU A 2 -6.04 -18.07 -5.28
CA LEU A 2 -4.82 -18.86 -5.07
C LEU A 2 -4.45 -18.78 -3.60
N THR A 3 -3.99 -19.87 -2.98
CA THR A 3 -3.76 -19.91 -1.53
C THR A 3 -2.50 -20.71 -1.19
N ILE A 4 -1.60 -20.09 -0.43
CA ILE A 4 -0.43 -20.75 0.17
C ILE A 4 -0.55 -20.75 1.69
N ALA A 5 -0.09 -21.82 2.32
CA ALA A 5 -0.18 -21.96 3.77
C ALA A 5 1.02 -22.74 4.33
N ASN A 6 1.47 -22.35 5.52
CA ASN A 6 2.42 -23.08 6.33
C ASN A 6 1.98 -23.06 7.80
N GLN A 7 2.80 -23.47 8.76
CA GLN A 7 2.41 -23.50 10.18
C GLN A 7 2.13 -22.11 10.80
N TYR A 8 2.61 -21.02 10.20
CA TYR A 8 2.45 -19.66 10.70
C TYR A 8 1.40 -18.85 9.96
N TYR A 9 1.24 -19.07 8.64
CA TYR A 9 0.37 -18.25 7.82
C TYR A 9 -0.56 -19.05 6.92
N THR A 10 -1.72 -18.46 6.61
CA THR A 10 -2.51 -18.75 5.42
C THR A 10 -2.69 -17.45 4.66
N LEU A 11 -2.31 -17.41 3.39
CA LEU A 11 -2.38 -16.23 2.53
C LEU A 11 -3.18 -16.57 1.28
N SER A 12 -4.15 -15.73 0.93
CA SER A 12 -4.95 -15.88 -0.28
C SER A 12 -4.80 -14.68 -1.21
N VAL A 13 -4.63 -14.96 -2.51
CA VAL A 13 -4.49 -14.00 -3.59
C VAL A 13 -5.68 -14.11 -4.53
N ASP A 14 -6.23 -12.98 -4.96
CA ASP A 14 -7.27 -12.86 -5.97
C ASP A 14 -6.69 -12.41 -7.32
N PRO A 15 -6.43 -13.35 -8.26
CA PRO A 15 -5.86 -13.00 -9.57
C PRO A 15 -6.74 -12.06 -10.39
N ASP A 16 -8.06 -12.11 -10.22
CA ASP A 16 -9.00 -11.34 -11.05
C ASP A 16 -9.14 -9.88 -10.59
N HIS A 17 -8.61 -9.55 -9.40
CA HIS A 17 -8.71 -8.23 -8.77
C HIS A 17 -7.31 -7.77 -8.34
N GLY A 18 -6.46 -7.47 -9.31
CA GLY A 18 -5.14 -6.88 -9.07
C GLY A 18 -4.11 -7.79 -8.41
N ALA A 19 -4.33 -9.11 -8.44
CA ALA A 19 -3.61 -10.05 -7.56
C ALA A 19 -3.64 -9.59 -6.08
N LYS A 20 -4.73 -8.95 -5.63
CA LYS A 20 -4.88 -8.49 -4.25
C LYS A 20 -4.64 -9.65 -3.29
N ILE A 21 -3.87 -9.42 -2.23
CA ILE A 21 -3.82 -10.36 -1.10
C ILE A 21 -5.09 -10.11 -0.28
N SER A 22 -6.11 -10.93 -0.51
CA SER A 22 -7.45 -10.73 0.05
C SER A 22 -7.58 -11.20 1.50
N SER A 23 -6.64 -12.02 1.97
CA SER A 23 -6.58 -12.57 3.32
C SER A 23 -5.14 -12.89 3.69
N LEU A 24 -4.76 -12.54 4.92
CA LEU A 24 -3.48 -12.84 5.52
C LEU A 24 -3.70 -13.24 6.99
N LYS A 25 -3.89 -14.55 7.20
CA LYS A 25 -4.18 -15.12 8.52
C LYS A 25 -2.90 -15.54 9.24
N PHE A 26 -2.69 -15.02 10.44
CA PHE A 26 -1.68 -15.49 11.39
C PHE A 26 -2.22 -16.68 12.20
N ARG A 27 -1.80 -17.88 11.81
CA ARG A 27 -2.32 -19.16 12.32
C ARG A 27 -2.09 -19.41 13.82
N PRO A 28 -0.96 -19.02 14.45
CA PRO A 28 -0.76 -19.25 15.88
C PRO A 28 -1.83 -18.62 16.79
N LYS A 29 -2.57 -17.63 16.28
CA LYS A 29 -3.66 -16.95 16.99
C LYS A 29 -5.02 -17.10 16.30
N ASP A 30 -5.07 -17.86 15.21
CA ASP A 30 -6.23 -17.91 14.32
C ASP A 30 -6.74 -16.51 13.87
N LEU A 31 -5.83 -15.56 13.72
CA LEU A 31 -6.15 -14.13 13.54
C LEU A 31 -6.01 -13.71 12.08
N GLU A 32 -7.07 -13.14 11.51
CA GLU A 32 -6.96 -12.39 10.25
C GLU A 32 -6.33 -11.02 10.52
N LEU A 33 -5.23 -10.71 9.83
CA LEU A 33 -4.46 -9.48 10.08
C LEU A 33 -5.02 -8.29 9.29
N LEU A 34 -5.60 -8.54 8.12
CA LEU A 34 -6.07 -7.51 7.21
C LEU A 34 -7.59 -7.32 7.34
N VAL A 35 -8.07 -6.14 6.93
CA VAL A 35 -9.50 -5.91 6.75
C VAL A 35 -10.01 -6.91 5.73
N THR A 36 -11.05 -7.67 6.09
CA THR A 36 -11.71 -8.61 5.18
C THR A 36 -12.71 -7.90 4.29
N SER A 37 -12.93 -8.44 3.09
CA SER A 37 -13.94 -7.93 2.17
C SER A 37 -15.30 -7.76 2.86
N PRO A 38 -15.95 -6.58 2.77
CA PRO A 38 -17.36 -6.48 3.11
C PRO A 38 -18.10 -7.42 2.15
N GLN A 39 -18.99 -8.28 2.64
CA GLN A 39 -19.55 -9.45 1.93
C GLN A 39 -20.24 -9.19 0.56
N ILE A 40 -20.21 -7.97 0.06
CA ILE A 40 -20.61 -7.57 -1.30
C ILE A 40 -19.44 -7.89 -2.25
N SER A 41 -19.32 -9.17 -2.62
CA SER A 41 -18.56 -9.57 -3.81
C SER A 41 -19.21 -8.90 -5.02
N ARG A 42 -18.67 -7.75 -5.45
CA ARG A 42 -19.00 -7.21 -6.75
C ARG A 42 -18.30 -8.09 -7.78
N SER A 43 -19.06 -8.75 -8.64
CA SER A 43 -18.49 -9.18 -9.91
C SER A 43 -17.97 -7.91 -10.56
N LEU A 44 -16.65 -7.73 -10.67
CA LEU A 44 -16.11 -6.64 -11.46
C LEU A 44 -16.77 -6.74 -12.83
N MET A 45 -17.49 -5.68 -13.20
CA MET A 45 -17.98 -5.58 -14.56
C MET A 45 -16.75 -5.33 -15.41
N LYS A 46 -16.21 -6.40 -16.01
CA LYS A 46 -15.02 -6.40 -16.87
C LYS A 46 -15.07 -5.34 -17.98
N ASP A 47 -16.27 -4.82 -18.26
CA ASP A 47 -16.57 -3.89 -19.35
C ASP A 47 -16.44 -2.40 -18.97
N LYS A 48 -16.13 -2.04 -17.72
CA LYS A 48 -15.89 -0.65 -17.31
C LYS A 48 -14.47 -0.47 -16.80
N TRP A 49 -13.61 0.08 -17.66
CA TRP A 49 -12.26 0.52 -17.32
C TRP A 49 -12.07 1.99 -17.70
N PRO A 50 -11.42 2.83 -16.86
CA PRO A 50 -10.98 2.53 -15.50
C PRO A 50 -12.13 2.36 -14.51
N MET A 51 -11.87 1.73 -13.37
CA MET A 51 -12.84 1.60 -12.29
C MET A 51 -12.57 2.63 -11.19
N ASP A 52 -13.66 3.11 -10.58
CA ASP A 52 -13.58 3.93 -9.37
C ASP A 52 -13.32 3.00 -8.16
N PHE A 53 -12.38 3.38 -7.29
CA PHE A 53 -12.12 2.63 -6.06
C PHE A 53 -13.23 2.93 -5.04
N THR A 54 -13.84 1.89 -4.47
CA THR A 54 -14.98 2.03 -3.55
C THR A 54 -14.76 1.28 -2.24
N LEU A 55 -15.69 1.43 -1.29
CA LEU A 55 -15.68 0.64 -0.04
C LEU A 55 -15.65 -0.87 -0.30
N ALA A 56 -16.27 -1.35 -1.39
CA ALA A 56 -16.25 -2.76 -1.74
C ALA A 56 -14.84 -3.27 -2.07
N ASP A 57 -13.94 -2.37 -2.45
CA ASP A 57 -12.56 -2.64 -2.85
C ASP A 57 -11.56 -2.37 -1.70
N SER A 58 -11.99 -1.63 -0.68
CA SER A 58 -11.19 -1.19 0.47
C SER A 58 -10.99 -2.30 1.52
N TYR A 59 -10.24 -3.34 1.15
CA TYR A 59 -9.88 -4.45 2.03
C TYR A 59 -8.60 -5.15 1.55
N GLY A 60 -7.99 -5.96 2.42
CA GLY A 60 -6.82 -6.76 2.07
C GLY A 60 -5.57 -5.92 1.79
N PHE A 61 -4.79 -6.36 0.82
CA PHE A 61 -3.56 -5.70 0.39
C PHE A 61 -3.51 -5.56 -1.14
N ASP A 62 -3.62 -4.30 -1.58
CA ASP A 62 -3.50 -3.86 -2.97
C ASP A 62 -2.12 -3.38 -3.36
N GLU A 63 -1.89 -3.38 -4.67
CA GLU A 63 -0.79 -2.68 -5.32
C GLU A 63 -1.36 -1.42 -5.97
N MET A 64 -0.76 -0.25 -5.71
CA MET A 64 -1.15 1.01 -6.37
C MET A 64 -0.04 1.42 -7.34
N PHE A 65 -0.36 1.52 -8.63
CA PHE A 65 0.56 1.93 -9.69
C PHE A 65 -0.21 2.21 -10.99
N PRO A 66 0.09 3.28 -11.77
CA PRO A 66 1.23 4.21 -11.64
C PRO A 66 0.96 5.46 -10.79
N THR A 67 -0.17 5.52 -10.09
CA THR A 67 -0.58 6.63 -9.24
C THR A 67 -1.48 6.12 -8.11
N ILE A 68 -1.78 6.95 -7.12
CA ILE A 68 -2.80 6.68 -6.09
C ILE A 68 -4.01 7.58 -6.34
N ASP A 69 -3.82 8.89 -6.44
CA ASP A 69 -4.83 9.84 -6.91
C ASP A 69 -4.81 9.95 -8.44
N ILE A 70 -5.95 10.30 -9.05
CA ILE A 70 -6.02 10.65 -10.47
C ILE A 70 -4.97 11.72 -10.83
N ASP A 71 -4.26 11.51 -11.95
CA ASP A 71 -3.24 12.44 -12.44
C ASP A 71 -3.11 12.42 -13.97
N ASP A 72 -2.54 13.47 -14.55
CA ASP A 72 -2.32 13.58 -16.00
C ASP A 72 -0.86 13.42 -16.38
N CYS A 73 -0.55 12.34 -17.11
CA CYS A 73 0.76 12.13 -17.71
C CYS A 73 0.84 12.80 -19.08
N THR A 74 1.58 13.90 -19.19
CA THR A 74 1.67 14.71 -20.40
C THR A 74 2.94 14.48 -21.23
N VAL A 75 3.82 13.57 -20.80
CA VAL A 75 5.15 13.35 -21.41
C VAL A 75 5.19 12.21 -22.42
N LEU A 76 4.10 11.46 -22.59
CA LEU A 76 4.04 10.29 -23.46
C LEU A 76 4.03 10.69 -24.94
N PRO A 77 4.69 9.91 -25.83
CA PRO A 77 4.88 10.30 -27.23
C PRO A 77 3.59 10.24 -28.07
N TRP A 78 2.56 9.55 -27.60
CA TRP A 78 1.23 9.49 -28.25
C TRP A 78 0.23 10.52 -27.67
N GLY A 79 0.70 11.41 -26.80
CA GLY A 79 -0.11 12.46 -26.19
C GLY A 79 -0.49 12.18 -24.73
N PRO A 80 -1.21 13.11 -24.08
CA PRO A 80 -1.56 13.01 -22.67
C PRO A 80 -2.41 11.78 -22.36
N VAL A 81 -2.11 11.11 -21.24
CA VAL A 81 -2.91 10.02 -20.69
C VAL A 81 -3.28 10.37 -19.25
N ARG A 82 -4.54 10.15 -18.89
CA ARG A 82 -5.00 10.24 -17.51
C ARG A 82 -4.76 8.92 -16.80
N PHE A 83 -3.97 8.94 -15.73
CA PHE A 83 -3.83 7.82 -14.81
C PHE A 83 -5.08 7.74 -13.92
N PRO A 84 -5.68 6.56 -13.78
CA PRO A 84 -6.92 6.41 -13.03
C PRO A 84 -6.69 6.42 -11.52
N ASP A 85 -7.78 6.56 -10.77
CA ASP A 85 -7.78 6.42 -9.32
C ASP A 85 -7.21 5.04 -8.91
N HIS A 86 -6.27 5.06 -7.96
CA HIS A 86 -5.46 3.94 -7.49
C HIS A 86 -4.58 3.25 -8.56
N GLY A 87 -4.51 3.83 -9.75
CA GLY A 87 -3.73 3.31 -10.87
C GLY A 87 -4.37 2.09 -11.55
N ASP A 88 -3.60 1.41 -12.39
CA ASP A 88 -4.12 0.27 -13.16
C ASP A 88 -4.14 -1.03 -12.33
N VAL A 89 -3.12 -1.24 -11.52
CA VAL A 89 -2.77 -2.62 -11.16
C VAL A 89 -3.62 -3.21 -10.02
N TRP A 90 -4.34 -2.37 -9.26
CA TRP A 90 -5.22 -2.83 -8.18
C TRP A 90 -6.45 -3.59 -8.69
N SER A 91 -6.85 -3.36 -9.94
CA SER A 91 -8.12 -3.82 -10.49
C SER A 91 -8.00 -4.63 -11.77
N LEU A 92 -6.89 -4.53 -12.51
CA LEU A 92 -6.65 -5.40 -13.66
C LEU A 92 -6.53 -6.87 -13.20
N PRO A 93 -6.96 -7.85 -14.01
CA PRO A 93 -6.66 -9.25 -13.77
C PRO A 93 -5.17 -9.51 -14.06
N TRP A 94 -4.51 -10.25 -13.17
CA TRP A 94 -3.11 -10.63 -13.30
C TRP A 94 -3.00 -12.09 -13.73
N VAL A 95 -2.01 -12.40 -14.56
CA VAL A 95 -1.65 -13.79 -14.86
C VAL A 95 -0.88 -14.32 -13.65
N CYS A 96 -1.36 -15.42 -13.08
CA CYS A 96 -0.78 -15.98 -11.86
C CYS A 96 -0.44 -17.47 -12.02
N SER A 97 0.59 -17.91 -11.31
CA SER A 97 0.93 -19.32 -11.11
C SER A 97 1.27 -19.57 -9.64
N GLN A 98 1.06 -20.80 -9.18
CA GLN A 98 1.25 -21.18 -7.78
C GLN A 98 2.07 -22.48 -7.68
N SER A 99 2.96 -22.53 -6.69
CA SER A 99 3.54 -23.76 -6.12
C SER A 99 3.21 -23.84 -4.62
N ASP A 100 3.78 -24.80 -3.89
CA ASP A 100 3.42 -25.07 -2.49
C ASP A 100 3.60 -23.86 -1.56
N ASP A 101 4.71 -23.14 -1.69
CA ASP A 101 5.10 -22.04 -0.82
C ASP A 101 5.21 -20.68 -1.53
N MET A 102 4.82 -20.60 -2.80
CA MET A 102 5.03 -19.42 -3.64
C MET A 102 3.85 -19.16 -4.58
N ILE A 103 3.48 -17.89 -4.74
CA ILE A 103 2.59 -17.39 -5.80
C ILE A 103 3.36 -16.38 -6.63
N TYR A 104 3.43 -16.62 -7.93
CA TYR A 104 3.93 -15.65 -8.91
C TYR A 104 2.74 -14.99 -9.61
N SER A 105 2.84 -13.67 -9.83
CA SER A 105 1.81 -12.88 -10.49
C SER A 105 2.45 -11.84 -11.42
N GLU A 106 1.85 -11.58 -12.58
CA GLU A 106 2.28 -10.53 -13.49
C GLU A 106 1.12 -9.82 -14.19
N VAL A 107 1.34 -8.56 -14.57
CA VAL A 107 0.38 -7.73 -15.29
C VAL A 107 1.10 -6.80 -16.26
N ILE A 108 0.46 -6.51 -17.39
CA ILE A 108 0.84 -5.43 -18.31
C ILE A 108 -0.09 -4.25 -18.07
N GLY A 109 0.49 -3.08 -17.83
CA GLY A 109 -0.24 -1.85 -17.59
C GLY A 109 -1.05 -1.34 -18.76
N THR A 110 -2.10 -0.57 -18.46
CA THR A 110 -2.95 0.07 -19.46
C THR A 110 -2.69 1.56 -19.62
N SER A 111 -2.20 2.23 -18.56
CA SER A 111 -1.89 3.66 -18.58
C SER A 111 -0.71 4.01 -19.49
N PHE A 112 0.29 3.13 -19.56
CA PHE A 112 1.37 3.13 -20.55
C PHE A 112 2.01 1.74 -20.60
N PRO A 113 2.85 1.41 -21.60
CA PRO A 113 3.51 0.11 -21.68
C PRO A 113 4.50 -0.09 -20.53
N TYR A 114 4.11 -0.86 -19.52
CA TYR A 114 4.98 -1.36 -18.47
C TYR A 114 4.56 -2.78 -18.07
N LYS A 115 5.45 -3.49 -17.38
CA LYS A 115 5.17 -4.80 -16.79
C LYS A 115 5.49 -4.76 -15.30
N LEU A 116 4.55 -5.18 -14.47
CA LEU A 116 4.76 -5.41 -13.05
C LEU A 116 4.69 -6.91 -12.78
N GLN A 117 5.67 -7.42 -12.03
CA GLN A 117 5.74 -8.80 -11.58
C GLN A 117 5.89 -8.81 -10.07
N ARG A 118 5.24 -9.77 -9.41
CA ARG A 118 5.33 -9.99 -7.97
C ARG A 118 5.45 -11.48 -7.67
N THR A 119 6.39 -11.83 -6.81
CA THR A 119 6.52 -13.17 -6.24
C THR A 119 6.30 -13.10 -4.74
N VAL A 120 5.24 -13.75 -4.27
CA VAL A 120 4.94 -13.91 -2.84
C VAL A 120 5.45 -15.27 -2.40
N THR A 121 6.35 -15.31 -1.42
CA THR A 121 6.88 -16.55 -0.85
C THR A 121 6.56 -16.61 0.64
N CYS A 122 6.09 -17.74 1.13
CA CYS A 122 5.75 -17.96 2.54
C CYS A 122 6.65 -19.05 3.14
N LYS A 123 7.74 -18.64 3.81
CA LYS A 123 8.73 -19.57 4.41
C LYS A 123 8.86 -19.32 5.90
N ASN A 124 8.72 -20.39 6.68
CA ASN A 124 8.73 -20.31 8.14
C ASN A 124 7.76 -19.21 8.63
N SER A 125 8.19 -18.36 9.56
CA SER A 125 7.41 -17.27 10.14
C SER A 125 7.51 -15.96 9.35
N GLY A 126 7.85 -16.01 8.06
CA GLY A 126 7.98 -14.82 7.23
C GLY A 126 7.30 -14.96 5.87
N ILE A 127 6.71 -13.87 5.42
CA ILE A 127 6.22 -13.68 4.06
C ILE A 127 7.15 -12.68 3.38
N ARG A 128 7.61 -13.02 2.18
CA ARG A 128 8.44 -12.14 1.35
C ARG A 128 7.71 -11.86 0.05
N LEU A 129 7.71 -10.59 -0.35
CA LEU A 129 7.20 -10.14 -1.64
C LEU A 129 8.36 -9.55 -2.42
N ASP A 130 8.71 -10.14 -3.54
CA ASP A 130 9.74 -9.66 -4.46
C ASP A 130 9.08 -9.08 -5.72
N TYR A 131 9.51 -7.90 -6.12
CA TYR A 131 8.90 -7.13 -7.19
C TYR A 131 9.89 -6.86 -8.33
N VAL A 132 9.37 -6.86 -9.55
CA VAL A 132 10.08 -6.40 -10.76
C VAL A 132 9.15 -5.50 -11.55
N LEU A 133 9.54 -4.25 -11.75
CA LEU A 133 8.84 -3.29 -12.61
C LEU A 133 9.72 -2.94 -13.79
N THR A 134 9.19 -3.15 -15.00
CA THR A 134 9.89 -2.81 -16.24
C THR A 134 9.09 -1.78 -17.02
N ASN A 135 9.71 -0.64 -17.32
CA ASN A 135 9.19 0.29 -18.31
C ASN A 135 9.44 -0.28 -19.71
N LEU A 136 8.38 -0.47 -20.50
CA LEU A 136 8.49 -1.04 -21.84
C LEU A 136 8.55 0.04 -22.93
N CYS A 137 8.52 1.32 -22.56
CA CYS A 137 8.67 2.44 -23.49
C CYS A 137 9.98 3.20 -23.27
N ALA A 138 10.41 3.97 -24.29
CA ALA A 138 11.62 4.79 -24.22
C ALA A 138 11.47 6.03 -23.34
N THR A 139 10.23 6.43 -23.05
CA THR A 139 9.92 7.65 -22.30
C THR A 139 10.04 7.38 -20.81
N SER A 140 10.79 8.25 -20.11
CA SER A 140 10.79 8.26 -18.65
C SER A 140 9.48 8.85 -18.13
N VAL A 141 8.85 8.18 -17.18
CA VAL A 141 7.52 8.54 -16.66
C VAL A 141 7.60 8.77 -15.16
N SER A 142 7.01 9.86 -14.66
CA SER A 142 6.82 10.06 -13.22
C SER A 142 5.70 9.16 -12.75
N VAL A 143 5.97 8.30 -11.77
CA VAL A 143 5.03 7.27 -11.31
C VAL A 143 5.11 7.12 -9.79
N ILE A 144 4.05 6.59 -9.19
CA ILE A 144 4.01 6.15 -7.80
C ILE A 144 3.71 4.66 -7.81
N TRP A 145 4.61 3.88 -7.23
CA TRP A 145 4.26 2.58 -6.68
C TRP A 145 4.14 2.70 -5.17
N ALA A 146 3.06 2.15 -4.62
CA ALA A 146 2.89 1.96 -3.19
C ALA A 146 2.18 0.62 -2.94
N ALA A 147 2.67 -0.12 -1.95
CA ALA A 147 1.87 -1.17 -1.35
C ALA A 147 0.72 -0.54 -0.54
N HIS A 148 -0.42 -1.21 -0.43
CA HIS A 148 -1.56 -0.71 0.35
C HIS A 148 -2.14 -1.82 1.21
N MET A 149 -1.55 -2.02 2.39
CA MET A 149 -1.96 -3.06 3.33
C MET A 149 -2.95 -2.49 4.35
N LEU A 150 -4.21 -2.88 4.26
CA LEU A 150 -5.26 -2.43 5.18
C LEU A 150 -5.32 -3.35 6.40
N PHE A 151 -4.70 -2.95 7.50
CA PHE A 151 -4.82 -3.62 8.80
C PHE A 151 -6.10 -3.24 9.52
N VAL A 152 -6.63 -4.18 10.31
CA VAL A 152 -7.76 -3.91 11.20
C VAL A 152 -7.34 -2.90 12.26
N LEU A 153 -8.09 -1.80 12.37
CA LEU A 153 -7.91 -0.82 13.44
C LEU A 153 -8.82 -1.17 14.61
N CYS A 154 -8.25 -1.49 15.77
CA CYS A 154 -8.98 -1.72 17.02
C CYS A 154 -8.51 -0.78 18.14
N GLU A 155 -9.24 -0.74 19.26
CA GLU A 155 -8.91 0.11 20.41
C GLU A 155 -7.47 -0.15 20.88
N GLY A 156 -6.70 0.92 21.05
CA GLY A 156 -5.28 0.88 21.44
C GLY A 156 -4.30 0.42 20.36
N THR A 157 -4.76 0.15 19.13
CA THR A 157 -3.86 -0.09 17.99
C THR A 157 -2.93 1.10 17.84
N HIS A 158 -1.66 0.80 17.61
CA HIS A 158 -0.64 1.79 17.35
C HIS A 158 0.41 1.20 16.41
N ILE A 159 1.22 2.07 15.84
CA ILE A 159 2.39 1.66 15.09
C ILE A 159 3.66 2.08 15.79
N GLU A 160 4.73 1.31 15.59
CA GLU A 160 6.08 1.69 15.94
C GLU A 160 6.90 1.85 14.67
N LEU A 161 7.74 2.87 14.64
CA LEU A 161 8.59 3.25 13.52
C LEU A 161 10.03 3.48 14.03
N PRO A 162 11.02 3.62 13.15
CA PRO A 162 12.35 4.02 13.59
C PRO A 162 12.33 5.44 14.19
N ASP A 163 13.10 5.65 15.27
CA ASP A 163 13.21 6.91 16.02
C ASP A 163 13.66 8.13 15.19
N GLU A 164 14.09 7.90 13.94
CA GLU A 164 14.52 8.97 13.03
C GLU A 164 13.39 9.85 12.52
N LEU A 165 12.13 9.42 12.66
CA LEU A 165 11.00 10.25 12.26
C LEU A 165 10.91 11.48 13.15
N SER A 166 11.19 12.64 12.55
CA SER A 166 11.10 13.95 13.22
C SER A 166 10.01 14.85 12.64
N SER A 167 9.49 14.49 11.45
CA SER A 167 8.38 15.16 10.81
C SER A 167 7.73 14.28 9.74
N PHE A 168 6.45 14.51 9.50
CA PHE A 168 5.67 13.91 8.43
C PHE A 168 4.82 14.98 7.75
N ILE A 169 4.41 14.72 6.52
CA ILE A 169 3.63 15.63 5.72
C ILE A 169 2.23 15.06 5.48
N ASN A 170 1.21 15.90 5.67
CA ASN A 170 -0.16 15.53 5.40
C ASN A 170 -0.39 15.35 3.90
N ALA A 171 -1.00 14.23 3.51
CA ALA A 171 -1.38 13.90 2.14
C ALA A 171 -2.90 13.71 1.98
N TYR A 172 -3.70 14.21 2.94
CA TYR A 172 -5.14 14.22 2.84
C TYR A 172 -5.67 15.62 3.14
N ASP A 173 -6.59 16.12 2.32
CA ASP A 173 -7.13 17.46 2.56
C ASP A 173 -8.19 17.43 3.67
N GLY A 174 -7.93 18.17 4.76
CA GLY A 174 -8.74 18.16 5.96
C GLY A 174 -8.44 17.00 6.92
N GLY A 175 -9.50 16.45 7.53
CA GLY A 175 -9.41 15.30 8.42
C GLY A 175 -8.54 15.52 9.67
N ILE A 176 -7.74 14.52 10.03
CA ILE A 176 -6.91 14.50 11.25
C ILE A 176 -5.86 15.63 11.26
N PHE A 177 -5.29 15.96 10.09
CA PHE A 177 -4.07 16.78 10.00
C PHE A 177 -4.32 18.20 9.46
N GLY A 178 -5.48 18.47 8.86
CA GLY A 178 -5.85 19.77 8.30
C GLY A 178 -5.40 19.90 6.85
N ASP A 179 -4.80 21.03 6.49
CA ASP A 179 -4.49 21.34 5.09
C ASP A 179 -3.54 20.31 4.45
N TYR A 180 -3.81 19.96 3.19
CA TYR A 180 -2.92 19.15 2.38
C TYR A 180 -1.51 19.76 2.31
N GLY A 181 -0.46 18.93 2.42
CA GLY A 181 0.93 19.38 2.37
C GLY A 181 1.43 20.03 3.67
N LYS A 182 0.60 20.12 4.70
CA LYS A 182 1.02 20.62 6.02
C LYS A 182 2.10 19.71 6.61
N LEU A 183 3.26 20.29 6.90
CA LEU A 183 4.37 19.63 7.57
C LEU A 183 4.17 19.65 9.09
N ILE A 184 4.03 18.47 9.69
CA ILE A 184 3.87 18.27 11.13
C ILE A 184 5.19 17.78 11.70
N ARG A 185 5.69 18.48 12.72
CA ARG A 185 7.01 18.24 13.34
C ARG A 185 6.85 17.75 14.77
N LYS A 186 7.91 17.16 15.32
CA LYS A 186 7.93 16.58 16.67
C LYS A 186 7.42 17.49 17.80
N GLN A 187 7.57 18.81 17.66
CA GLN A 187 7.07 19.81 18.62
C GLN A 187 5.57 20.12 18.50
N ASP A 188 4.93 19.73 17.40
CA ASP A 188 3.52 20.03 17.15
C ASP A 188 2.64 19.06 17.95
N SER A 189 1.52 19.57 18.48
CA SER A 189 0.59 18.76 19.30
C SER A 189 0.01 17.55 18.56
N LEU A 190 -0.14 17.67 17.23
CA LEU A 190 -0.63 16.59 16.36
C LEU A 190 0.42 15.52 16.07
N PHE A 191 1.69 15.71 16.42
CA PHE A 191 2.75 14.78 16.05
C PHE A 191 2.45 13.36 16.55
N GLY A 192 1.94 13.19 17.78
CA GLY A 192 1.60 11.87 18.33
C GLY A 192 0.54 11.08 17.53
N ARG A 193 -0.24 11.74 16.66
CA ARG A 193 -1.25 11.11 15.80
C ARG A 193 -0.66 10.31 14.64
N HIS A 194 0.65 10.38 14.41
CA HIS A 194 1.30 9.51 13.43
C HIS A 194 1.32 8.05 13.86
N GLU A 195 1.41 7.79 15.17
CA GLU A 195 1.55 6.44 15.74
C GLU A 195 0.36 5.99 16.56
N LYS A 196 -0.45 6.92 17.09
CA LYS A 196 -1.61 6.63 17.95
C LYS A 196 -2.90 7.12 17.32
N PHE A 197 -3.92 6.27 17.39
CA PHE A 197 -5.19 6.47 16.72
C PHE A 197 -6.32 6.60 17.74
N ASP A 198 -7.38 7.32 17.36
CA ASP A 198 -8.60 7.51 18.13
C ASP A 198 -9.79 7.01 17.33
N MET A 199 -10.22 5.77 17.59
CA MET A 199 -11.29 5.13 16.82
C MET A 199 -12.65 5.83 16.91
N HIS A 200 -12.82 6.74 17.88
CA HIS A 200 -14.07 7.43 18.13
C HIS A 200 -14.11 8.83 17.52
N SER A 201 -13.06 9.25 16.83
CA SER A 201 -12.96 10.58 16.24
C SER A 201 -13.95 10.79 15.07
N GLY A 202 -14.29 9.71 14.35
CA GLY A 202 -15.04 9.81 13.10
C GLY A 202 -14.27 10.53 11.99
N LEU A 203 -12.93 10.58 12.09
CA LEU A 203 -12.05 11.24 11.13
C LEU A 203 -11.29 10.22 10.26
N CYS A 204 -10.70 10.72 9.20
CA CYS A 204 -9.67 10.01 8.45
C CYS A 204 -8.52 10.98 8.13
N GLY A 205 -7.39 10.44 7.70
CA GLY A 205 -6.25 11.25 7.31
C GLY A 205 -5.16 10.38 6.69
N LYS A 206 -4.27 11.02 5.95
CA LYS A 206 -3.13 10.37 5.34
C LYS A 206 -1.88 11.17 5.58
N TRP A 207 -0.78 10.52 5.86
CA TRP A 207 0.51 11.19 5.91
C TRP A 207 1.61 10.37 5.25
N TYR A 208 2.64 11.06 4.77
CA TYR A 208 3.91 10.46 4.35
C TYR A 208 5.06 10.93 5.21
N THR A 209 6.09 10.10 5.37
CA THR A 209 7.38 10.54 5.90
C THR A 209 7.90 11.73 5.10
N ALA A 210 8.18 12.86 5.75
CA ALA A 210 8.58 14.09 5.06
C ALA A 210 10.00 14.02 4.46
N GLN A 211 10.77 13.00 4.84
CA GLN A 211 12.11 12.70 4.32
C GLN A 211 12.19 11.22 3.98
N LYS A 212 13.15 10.88 3.11
CA LYS A 212 13.47 9.48 2.82
C LYS A 212 13.95 8.80 4.11
N LEU A 213 13.39 7.63 4.40
CA LEU A 213 13.82 6.79 5.51
C LEU A 213 15.25 6.31 5.31
N ARG A 214 15.95 6.02 6.39
CA ARG A 214 17.21 5.24 6.40
C ARG A 214 17.00 3.85 6.98
N GLN A 215 15.91 3.65 7.73
CA GLN A 215 15.46 2.35 8.23
C GLN A 215 14.05 2.07 7.70
N GLY A 216 13.91 1.07 6.83
CA GLY A 216 12.63 0.73 6.22
C GLY A 216 11.89 -0.35 7.00
N TRP A 217 11.22 0.05 8.09
CA TRP A 217 10.30 -0.85 8.79
C TRP A 217 9.19 -0.09 9.50
N VAL A 218 8.07 -0.77 9.71
CA VAL A 218 6.94 -0.33 10.54
C VAL A 218 6.34 -1.55 11.22
N LYS A 219 6.02 -1.42 12.51
CA LYS A 219 5.38 -2.49 13.29
C LYS A 219 3.96 -2.06 13.65
N VAL A 220 2.97 -2.80 13.20
CA VAL A 220 1.57 -2.64 13.64
C VAL A 220 1.34 -3.49 14.88
N VAL A 221 0.82 -2.89 15.95
CA VAL A 221 0.52 -3.57 17.21
C VAL A 221 -0.99 -3.69 17.38
N HIS A 222 -1.47 -4.94 17.43
CA HIS A 222 -2.85 -5.28 17.76
C HIS A 222 -2.93 -5.65 19.24
N PRO A 223 -3.30 -4.72 20.14
CA PRO A 223 -3.17 -4.92 21.59
C PRO A 223 -4.11 -6.00 22.13
N LYS A 224 -5.36 -6.04 21.64
CA LYS A 224 -6.38 -6.98 22.10
C LYS A 224 -5.97 -8.44 21.89
N GLU A 225 -5.47 -8.77 20.70
CA GLU A 225 -5.04 -10.13 20.34
C GLU A 225 -3.60 -10.43 20.79
N LYS A 226 -2.90 -9.40 21.30
CA LYS A 226 -1.47 -9.43 21.63
C LYS A 226 -0.63 -9.94 20.47
N VAL A 227 -0.83 -9.35 19.29
CA VAL A 227 -0.06 -9.67 18.09
C VAL A 227 0.60 -8.40 17.57
N SER A 228 1.85 -8.51 17.15
CA SER A 228 2.51 -7.47 16.36
C SER A 228 2.86 -8.01 14.99
N THR A 229 2.79 -7.15 13.97
CA THR A 229 3.21 -7.45 12.60
C THR A 229 4.20 -6.40 12.13
N ILE A 230 5.41 -6.83 11.78
CA ILE A 230 6.47 -5.99 11.23
C ILE A 230 6.45 -6.13 9.71
N ILE A 231 6.37 -4.98 9.04
CA ILE A 231 6.60 -4.82 7.62
C ILE A 231 7.99 -4.20 7.46
N SER A 232 8.87 -4.83 6.68
CA SER A 232 10.21 -4.35 6.41
C SER A 232 10.46 -4.23 4.91
N PHE A 233 11.24 -3.24 4.52
CA PHE A 233 11.54 -2.89 3.13
C PHE A 233 12.90 -2.21 3.02
N SER A 234 13.48 -2.19 1.82
CA SER A 234 14.73 -1.47 1.57
C SER A 234 14.43 0.03 1.40
N PRO A 235 14.91 0.91 2.30
CA PRO A 235 14.69 2.35 2.18
C PRO A 235 15.46 2.98 1.00
N GLN A 236 16.39 2.25 0.38
CA GLN A 236 17.06 2.70 -0.85
C GLN A 236 16.14 2.54 -2.08
N GLU A 237 15.30 1.52 -2.09
CA GLU A 237 14.42 1.17 -3.21
C GLU A 237 12.99 1.71 -3.01
N VAL A 238 12.54 1.75 -1.74
CA VAL A 238 11.22 2.18 -1.26
C VAL A 238 11.43 3.20 -0.14
N PRO A 239 11.74 4.47 -0.48
CA PRO A 239 12.27 5.43 0.47
C PRO A 239 11.22 6.11 1.36
N TYR A 240 9.93 6.00 1.05
CA TYR A 240 8.87 6.65 1.80
C TYR A 240 7.95 5.63 2.46
N LEU A 241 7.35 6.04 3.58
CA LEU A 241 6.22 5.35 4.19
C LEU A 241 5.03 6.30 4.20
N GLY A 242 3.94 5.89 3.57
CA GLY A 242 2.61 6.44 3.74
C GLY A 242 1.84 5.68 4.81
N VAL A 243 0.97 6.38 5.53
CA VAL A 243 -0.01 5.76 6.43
C VAL A 243 -1.37 6.41 6.21
N TRP A 244 -2.32 5.58 5.79
CA TRP A 244 -3.73 5.91 5.74
C TRP A 244 -4.39 5.54 7.07
N ILE A 245 -5.12 6.48 7.65
CA ILE A 245 -5.81 6.31 8.93
C ILE A 245 -7.30 6.54 8.67
N ASN A 246 -8.12 5.54 8.93
CA ASN A 246 -9.57 5.67 8.88
C ASN A 246 -10.16 5.30 10.25
N GLU A 247 -10.62 6.30 10.98
CA GLU A 247 -11.26 6.18 12.30
C GLU A 247 -12.78 6.35 12.17
N GLY A 248 -13.35 5.88 11.05
CA GLY A 248 -14.76 6.05 10.68
C GLY A 248 -15.05 7.25 9.78
N GLY A 249 -14.05 8.09 9.45
CA GLY A 249 -14.26 9.29 8.64
C GLY A 249 -14.50 9.05 7.16
N TRP A 250 -14.14 7.89 6.63
CA TRP A 250 -14.46 7.48 5.26
C TRP A 250 -15.27 6.17 5.30
N ASN A 251 -16.54 6.25 4.90
CA ASN A 251 -17.47 5.11 4.83
C ASN A 251 -17.61 4.31 6.15
N ASP A 252 -17.44 4.96 7.31
CA ASP A 252 -17.56 4.34 8.65
C ASP A 252 -16.63 3.13 8.87
N GLN A 253 -15.56 3.02 8.09
CA GLN A 253 -14.59 1.94 8.23
C GLN A 253 -13.49 2.30 9.25
N HIS A 254 -13.08 1.30 10.04
CA HIS A 254 -11.94 1.39 10.96
C HIS A 254 -10.76 0.58 10.42
N ALA A 255 -9.84 1.25 9.73
CA ALA A 255 -8.73 0.62 9.05
C ALA A 255 -7.46 1.47 9.11
N LEU A 256 -6.32 0.79 9.08
CA LEU A 256 -5.00 1.39 9.02
C LEU A 256 -4.27 0.89 7.77
N GLY A 257 -4.10 1.75 6.78
CA GLY A 257 -3.32 1.47 5.58
C GLY A 257 -1.84 1.71 5.82
N ILE A 258 -1.01 0.69 5.60
CA ILE A 258 0.43 0.77 5.66
C ILE A 258 0.99 0.77 4.24
N GLU A 259 1.69 1.84 3.86
CA GLU A 259 2.05 2.12 2.47
C GLU A 259 3.53 2.43 2.25
N PRO A 260 4.43 1.42 2.30
CA PRO A 260 5.76 1.58 1.74
C PRO A 260 5.66 2.01 0.27
N ALA A 261 6.32 3.11 -0.10
CA ALA A 261 6.14 3.75 -1.40
C ALA A 261 7.46 4.24 -2.02
N LYS A 262 7.52 4.20 -3.36
CA LYS A 262 8.64 4.73 -4.16
C LYS A 262 8.65 6.27 -4.23
N ALA A 263 7.47 6.87 -4.12
CA ALA A 263 7.22 8.31 -4.08
C ALA A 263 6.11 8.59 -3.06
N ALA A 264 5.93 9.86 -2.68
CA ALA A 264 4.93 10.28 -1.71
C ALA A 264 3.88 11.22 -2.34
N MET A 265 2.87 11.62 -1.56
CA MET A 265 1.89 12.65 -1.93
C MET A 265 0.86 12.24 -2.99
N ASP A 266 0.56 10.95 -3.07
CA ASP A 266 -0.55 10.31 -3.82
C ASP A 266 -0.62 10.48 -5.35
N SER A 267 -0.06 11.52 -5.96
CA SER A 267 0.04 11.61 -7.42
C SER A 267 1.42 12.04 -7.90
N PRO A 268 1.88 11.58 -9.07
CA PRO A 268 3.15 12.00 -9.67
C PRO A 268 3.33 13.52 -9.72
N SER A 269 2.29 14.28 -10.06
CA SER A 269 2.30 15.74 -10.10
C SER A 269 2.50 16.37 -8.72
N LYS A 270 1.78 15.89 -7.70
CA LYS A 270 1.96 16.35 -6.32
C LYS A 270 3.33 15.94 -5.78
N ALA A 271 3.74 14.69 -5.98
CA ALA A 271 5.07 14.20 -5.61
C ALA A 271 6.18 15.13 -6.15
N ARG A 272 6.09 15.56 -7.41
CA ARG A 272 7.00 16.53 -8.02
C ARG A 272 6.98 17.89 -7.31
N GLN A 273 5.79 18.44 -7.04
CA GLN A 273 5.65 19.73 -6.34
C GLN A 273 6.34 19.72 -4.97
N PHE A 274 6.31 18.60 -4.26
CA PHE A 274 6.94 18.44 -2.96
C PHE A 274 8.39 17.91 -3.02
N GLY A 275 8.96 17.71 -4.22
CA GLY A 275 10.32 17.18 -4.38
C GLY A 275 10.48 15.71 -3.94
N MET A 276 9.39 14.95 -3.97
CA MET A 276 9.30 13.54 -3.56
C MET A 276 8.96 12.62 -4.74
N GLU A 277 9.20 13.06 -5.97
CA GLU A 277 8.90 12.30 -7.18
C GLU A 277 9.80 11.07 -7.36
N HIS A 278 9.24 10.08 -8.05
CA HIS A 278 9.97 8.95 -8.57
C HIS A 278 9.78 8.89 -10.09
N ILE A 279 10.91 8.88 -10.82
CA ILE A 279 10.92 8.81 -12.28
C ILE A 279 11.37 7.40 -12.67
N LEU A 280 10.45 6.63 -13.22
CA LEU A 280 10.76 5.35 -13.85
C LEU A 280 11.37 5.64 -15.23
N LYS A 281 12.65 5.33 -15.40
CA LYS A 281 13.38 5.65 -16.64
C LYS A 281 12.85 4.82 -17.82
N GLY A 282 12.97 5.36 -19.03
CA GLY A 282 12.69 4.63 -20.25
C GLY A 282 13.51 3.33 -20.33
N TYR A 283 12.85 2.23 -20.69
CA TYR A 283 13.44 0.88 -20.79
C TYR A 283 14.17 0.36 -19.53
N SER A 284 14.00 1.00 -18.37
CA SER A 284 14.62 0.50 -17.14
C SER A 284 13.77 -0.58 -16.49
N THR A 285 14.46 -1.50 -15.81
CA THR A 285 13.86 -2.43 -14.86
C THR A 285 14.33 -2.07 -13.46
N GLU A 286 13.39 -1.98 -12.52
CA GLU A 286 13.65 -1.80 -11.10
C GLU A 286 13.15 -3.01 -10.32
N THR A 287 13.85 -3.33 -9.24
CA THR A 287 13.48 -4.41 -8.32
C THR A 287 13.41 -3.88 -6.90
N TRP A 288 12.55 -4.46 -6.08
CA TRP A 288 12.51 -4.22 -4.65
C TRP A 288 11.85 -5.39 -3.94
N SER A 289 11.90 -5.38 -2.61
CA SER A 289 11.22 -6.39 -1.80
C SER A 289 10.59 -5.82 -0.54
N LEU A 290 9.52 -6.48 -0.10
CA LEU A 290 8.90 -6.32 1.21
C LEU A 290 9.00 -7.64 1.97
N SER A 291 9.05 -7.56 3.30
CA SER A 291 8.91 -8.72 4.17
C SER A 291 7.91 -8.43 5.28
N ILE A 292 7.07 -9.42 5.59
CA ILE A 292 6.04 -9.35 6.63
C ILE A 292 6.31 -10.48 7.61
N SER A 293 6.34 -10.16 8.90
CA SER A 293 6.47 -11.14 9.98
C SER A 293 5.64 -10.74 11.17
N SER A 294 5.08 -11.72 11.88
CA SER A 294 4.15 -11.50 12.98
C SER A 294 4.55 -12.35 14.17
N SER A 295 4.31 -11.83 15.36
CA SER A 295 4.67 -12.47 16.62
C SER A 295 3.64 -12.18 17.70
N CYS A 296 3.57 -13.06 18.68
CA CYS A 296 2.80 -12.81 19.89
C CYS A 296 3.57 -11.84 20.79
N ILE A 297 2.84 -10.92 21.42
CA ILE A 297 3.33 -10.01 22.46
C ILE A 297 3.08 -10.69 23.81
N ALA A 298 4.05 -10.59 24.73
CA ALA A 298 3.92 -11.11 26.09
C ALA A 298 2.79 -10.38 26.87
#